data_AF-A0A3B8QVU0-F1
#
_entry.id   AF-A0A3B8QVU0-F1
#
_cell.length_a   1.000
_cell.length_b   1.000
_cell.length_c   1.000
_cell.angle_alpha   90.00
_cell.angle_beta   90.00
_cell.angle_gamma   90.00
#
_symmetry.space_group_name_H-M   'P 1'
#
loop_
_entity.id
_entity.type
_entity.pdbx_description
1 polymer ?
#
loop_
_entity_poly.entity_id
_entity_poly.type
_entity_poly.pdbx_seq_one_letter_code
_entity_poly.pdbx_strand_id
1 'polypeptide(L)'
;MALAALTISAGAFATDRIIEVPAPTPGADMTGTIRQVLNDAGAVKNSKVTVVFQPGAVYNISRSAATALVRHVSNTTTRGENPDPTKHFGLWLHGMKNVTVDGRGATLLTHGEMTAIGIDSCTNVTITNLNIDAADPSVPEMRVVSRTDSTLTTSVVPPSRYSINSQGKLYWEGNGWQFTGGIAQLWGNGYTLRCASPMDRYRYASTDSRGNLVWHYDAGQAPECAPGMVYQMRHSIRNEVATFINRSERVTLSDMNYLFLGNFGIVAQMSSDITYDRVRCLPDPASGRTCAGFADFMQVSGCRDKVKITRCDFAGAHDDPINIHGTHLKVVKCEGNTVDVRFMHGQTRGFENYLPGDEIAVTDPHSLLRGARAKVKSIRQLSDTDYRLTLDRSLEEAINALGGDAVIDNISANPEVEITYNTFTLTPTRGILLTTSGKTVIAHNTFIKIPMASILIADDARSWFESGPVCDVTIRNNRFIDCASPVILIAPENDKDLGPVHSGIRITDNDFIFNTPGPQKPVLIEAHGTKDLKINGNRSNIPSGLNIKN
;
A
#
# COMPACT_ATOMS: atom_id res chain seq x y z
N MET A 1 -48.71 -44.80 22.70
CA MET A 1 -49.00 -44.05 21.46
C MET A 1 -48.57 -42.61 21.70
N ALA A 2 -47.42 -42.22 21.16
CA ALA A 2 -46.90 -40.86 21.25
C ALA A 2 -47.28 -40.12 19.96
N LEU A 3 -47.96 -38.98 20.08
CA LEU A 3 -48.24 -38.09 18.97
C LEU A 3 -47.09 -37.09 18.87
N ALA A 4 -46.24 -37.26 17.85
CA ALA A 4 -45.18 -36.32 17.52
C ALA A 4 -45.79 -35.08 16.85
N ALA A 5 -45.66 -33.91 17.49
CA ALA A 5 -45.92 -32.63 16.86
C ALA A 5 -44.72 -32.26 15.99
N LEU A 6 -44.88 -32.38 14.68
CA LEU A 6 -43.91 -31.94 13.68
C LEU A 6 -44.04 -30.42 13.53
N THR A 7 -43.23 -29.65 14.24
CA THR A 7 -43.03 -28.23 13.96
C THR A 7 -42.12 -28.09 12.75
N ILE A 8 -42.73 -27.90 11.57
CA ILE A 8 -42.02 -27.46 10.38
C ILE A 8 -41.66 -25.98 10.60
N SER A 9 -40.42 -25.68 10.98
CA SER A 9 -39.90 -24.34 10.80
C SER A 9 -39.63 -24.15 9.31
N ALA A 10 -40.47 -23.34 8.66
CA ALA A 10 -40.15 -22.82 7.35
C ALA A 10 -38.91 -21.94 7.47
N GLY A 11 -37.74 -22.49 7.13
CA GLY A 11 -36.55 -21.68 6.89
C GLY A 11 -36.86 -20.74 5.73
N ALA A 12 -37.02 -19.44 6.02
CA ALA A 12 -37.06 -18.42 4.99
C ALA A 12 -35.72 -18.49 4.23
N PHE A 13 -35.74 -18.96 3.00
CA PHE A 13 -34.63 -18.77 2.07
C PHE A 13 -34.44 -17.25 1.93
N ALA A 14 -33.34 -16.71 2.47
CA ALA A 14 -32.99 -15.31 2.29
C ALA A 14 -32.78 -15.09 0.79
N THR A 15 -33.72 -14.41 0.13
CA THR A 15 -33.60 -14.05 -1.28
C THR A 15 -32.50 -13.00 -1.42
N ASP A 16 -31.47 -13.29 -2.22
CA ASP A 16 -30.45 -12.31 -2.61
C ASP A 16 -31.13 -11.05 -3.16
N ARG A 17 -30.90 -9.90 -2.53
CA ARG A 17 -31.47 -8.62 -2.97
C ARG A 17 -30.50 -7.95 -3.92
N ILE A 18 -30.94 -7.72 -5.14
CA ILE A 18 -30.17 -7.00 -6.16
C ILE A 18 -30.62 -5.53 -6.18
N ILE A 19 -29.66 -4.61 -6.16
CA ILE A 19 -29.90 -3.17 -6.32
C ILE A 19 -29.00 -2.70 -7.47
N GLU A 20 -29.61 -2.16 -8.52
CA GLU A 20 -28.88 -1.70 -9.69
C GLU A 20 -28.45 -0.25 -9.54
N VAL A 21 -27.21 0.05 -9.92
CA VAL A 21 -26.75 1.41 -10.17
C VAL A 21 -27.27 1.82 -11.56
N PRO A 22 -28.03 2.93 -11.68
CA PRO A 22 -28.54 3.39 -12.97
C PRO A 22 -27.42 3.63 -14.00
N ALA A 23 -27.76 3.56 -15.28
CA ALA A 23 -26.83 3.92 -16.35
C ALA A 23 -26.41 5.39 -16.22
N PRO A 24 -25.11 5.71 -16.34
CA PRO A 24 -24.64 7.08 -16.27
C PRO A 24 -25.00 7.84 -17.54
N THR A 25 -25.47 9.08 -17.39
CA THR A 25 -25.47 10.03 -18.50
C THR A 25 -24.01 10.43 -18.79
N PRO A 26 -23.56 10.47 -20.06
CA PRO A 26 -22.18 10.82 -20.39
C PRO A 26 -21.74 12.14 -19.75
N GLY A 27 -20.62 12.13 -19.02
CA GLY A 27 -20.06 13.28 -18.33
C GLY A 27 -20.76 13.70 -17.04
N ALA A 28 -21.90 13.09 -16.68
CA ALA A 28 -22.60 13.39 -15.43
C ALA A 28 -21.84 12.83 -14.22
N ASP A 29 -21.83 13.59 -13.12
CA ASP A 29 -21.34 13.14 -11.83
C ASP A 29 -22.35 12.18 -11.18
N MET A 30 -21.90 10.95 -10.92
CA MET A 30 -22.72 9.86 -10.39
C MET A 30 -22.52 9.66 -8.89
N THR A 31 -21.65 10.43 -8.22
CA THR A 31 -21.33 10.22 -6.80
C THR A 31 -22.58 10.22 -5.91
N GLY A 32 -23.48 11.19 -6.11
CA GLY A 32 -24.72 11.30 -5.33
C GLY A 32 -25.66 10.10 -5.53
N THR A 33 -25.80 9.64 -6.78
CA THR A 33 -26.62 8.48 -7.14
C THR A 33 -26.06 7.20 -6.54
N ILE A 34 -24.74 6.98 -6.65
CA ILE A 34 -24.07 5.81 -6.08
C ILE A 34 -24.20 5.80 -4.55
N ARG A 35 -24.02 6.96 -3.90
CA ARG A 35 -24.23 7.10 -2.45
C ARG A 35 -25.65 6.68 -2.03
N GLN A 36 -26.68 7.09 -2.78
CA GLN A 36 -28.05 6.68 -2.47
C GLN A 36 -28.23 5.17 -2.61
N VAL A 37 -27.71 4.56 -3.68
CA VAL A 37 -27.76 3.10 -3.88
C VAL A 37 -27.07 2.33 -2.74
N LEU A 38 -25.91 2.81 -2.28
CA LEU A 38 -25.21 2.21 -1.15
C LEU A 38 -25.97 2.39 0.18
N ASN A 39 -26.62 3.53 0.39
CA ASN A 39 -27.49 3.73 1.55
C ASN A 39 -28.67 2.74 1.54
N ASP A 40 -29.30 2.56 0.39
CA ASP A 40 -30.42 1.61 0.23
C ASP A 40 -29.95 0.16 0.47
N ALA A 41 -28.76 -0.19 -0.02
CA ALA A 41 -28.12 -1.48 0.26
C ALA A 41 -27.86 -1.68 1.76
N GLY A 42 -27.38 -0.65 2.46
CA GLY A 42 -27.08 -0.70 3.90
C GLY A 42 -28.33 -0.78 4.80
N ALA A 43 -29.47 -0.33 4.28
CA ALA A 43 -30.76 -0.42 4.93
C ALA A 43 -31.34 -1.85 4.93
N VAL A 44 -30.93 -2.71 3.98
CA VAL A 44 -31.37 -4.10 3.93
C VAL A 44 -30.78 -4.88 5.11
N LYS A 45 -31.66 -5.54 5.88
CA LYS A 45 -31.28 -6.37 7.03
C LYS A 45 -31.59 -7.84 6.77
N ASN A 46 -30.80 -8.74 7.36
CA ASN A 46 -31.01 -10.19 7.34
C ASN A 46 -31.06 -10.82 5.93
N SER A 47 -30.43 -10.19 4.94
CA SER A 47 -30.33 -10.73 3.57
C SER A 47 -29.00 -10.32 2.97
N LYS A 48 -28.50 -11.13 2.04
CA LYS A 48 -27.35 -10.77 1.21
C LYS A 48 -27.79 -9.71 0.19
N VAL A 49 -26.95 -8.72 -0.03
CA VAL A 49 -27.21 -7.64 -1.00
C VAL A 49 -26.15 -7.66 -2.08
N THR A 50 -26.57 -7.56 -3.34
CA THR A 50 -25.68 -7.35 -4.48
C THR A 50 -25.99 -6.01 -5.13
N VAL A 51 -25.04 -5.08 -5.08
CA VAL A 51 -25.08 -3.83 -5.84
C VAL A 51 -24.45 -4.08 -7.21
N VAL A 52 -25.19 -3.82 -8.28
CA VAL A 52 -24.77 -4.17 -9.66
C VAL A 52 -24.65 -2.91 -10.50
N PHE A 53 -23.48 -2.68 -11.07
CA PHE A 53 -23.24 -1.60 -12.04
C PHE A 53 -23.65 -2.02 -13.46
N GLN A 54 -23.90 -1.03 -14.32
CA GLN A 54 -24.16 -1.30 -15.73
C GLN A 54 -22.90 -1.82 -16.42
N PRO A 55 -22.98 -2.90 -17.22
CA PRO A 55 -21.82 -3.51 -17.84
C PRO A 55 -20.97 -2.52 -18.65
N GLY A 56 -19.67 -2.44 -18.34
CA GLY A 56 -18.70 -1.62 -19.07
C GLY A 56 -18.91 -0.10 -19.03
N ALA A 57 -19.86 0.41 -18.24
CA ALA A 57 -20.16 1.84 -18.19
C ALA A 57 -19.10 2.62 -17.41
N VAL A 58 -18.91 3.90 -17.77
CA VAL A 58 -17.99 4.82 -17.08
C VAL A 58 -18.79 5.74 -16.16
N TYR A 59 -18.52 5.66 -14.86
CA TYR A 59 -19.14 6.46 -13.81
C TYR A 59 -18.16 7.53 -13.35
N ASN A 60 -18.42 8.79 -13.69
CA ASN A 60 -17.65 9.89 -13.13
C ASN A 60 -18.03 10.08 -11.66
N ILE A 61 -17.04 10.11 -10.79
CA ILE A 61 -17.21 10.43 -9.37
C ILE A 61 -16.30 11.60 -9.00
N SER A 62 -16.88 12.65 -8.40
CA SER A 62 -16.11 13.84 -7.99
C SER A 62 -15.78 13.85 -6.51
N ARG A 63 -14.60 14.38 -6.17
CA ARG A 63 -14.21 14.71 -4.79
C ARG A 63 -15.23 15.61 -4.11
N SER A 64 -15.74 16.62 -4.82
CA SER A 64 -16.66 17.62 -4.28
C SER A 64 -18.02 17.07 -3.86
N ALA A 65 -18.47 15.98 -4.48
CA ALA A 65 -19.73 15.32 -4.14
C ALA A 65 -19.56 14.09 -3.22
N ALA A 66 -18.31 13.69 -2.96
CA ALA A 66 -17.94 12.52 -2.18
C ALA A 66 -18.39 12.60 -0.72
N THR A 67 -18.42 11.45 -0.05
CA THR A 67 -18.69 11.38 1.39
C THR A 67 -17.43 11.80 2.15
N ALA A 68 -17.43 13.00 2.71
CA ALA A 68 -16.30 13.54 3.47
C ALA A 68 -16.36 13.11 4.95
N LEU A 69 -15.34 12.39 5.42
CA LEU A 69 -15.26 11.90 6.80
C LEU A 69 -13.84 12.02 7.36
N VAL A 70 -13.73 12.42 8.62
CA VAL A 70 -12.46 12.35 9.36
C VAL A 70 -12.04 10.89 9.51
N ARG A 71 -10.93 10.52 8.86
CA ARG A 71 -10.31 9.21 8.96
C ARG A 71 -8.79 9.33 8.90
N HIS A 72 -8.15 8.74 9.90
CA HIS A 72 -6.71 8.54 9.86
C HIS A 72 -6.37 7.22 9.18
N VAL A 73 -5.35 7.26 8.33
CA VAL A 73 -4.89 6.12 7.54
C VAL A 73 -3.39 5.95 7.77
N SER A 74 -2.96 4.73 8.09
CA SER A 74 -1.55 4.43 8.33
C SER A 74 -0.66 4.83 7.15
N ASN A 75 0.57 5.27 7.43
CA ASN A 75 1.63 5.54 6.45
C ASN A 75 1.34 6.68 5.44
N THR A 76 0.34 7.52 5.70
CA THR A 76 -0.11 8.55 4.75
C THR A 76 0.52 9.93 5.00
N THR A 77 0.06 10.66 6.02
CA THR A 77 0.38 12.09 6.23
C THR A 77 0.64 12.46 7.68
N THR A 78 1.69 13.26 7.88
CA THR A 78 1.94 13.94 9.16
C THR A 78 0.90 15.01 9.45
N ARG A 79 0.88 15.51 10.71
CA ARG A 79 0.03 16.65 11.09
C ARG A 79 0.37 17.92 10.32
N GLY A 80 1.66 18.12 10.01
CA GLY A 80 2.12 19.28 9.25
C GLY A 80 1.76 19.18 7.77
N GLU A 81 1.90 17.99 7.18
CA GLU A 81 1.56 17.75 5.77
C GLU A 81 0.05 17.84 5.51
N ASN A 82 -0.74 17.30 6.43
CA ASN A 82 -2.20 17.32 6.34
C ASN A 82 -2.84 17.60 7.72
N PRO A 83 -3.12 18.88 8.02
CA PRO A 83 -3.75 19.26 9.29
C PRO A 83 -5.22 18.83 9.38
N ASP A 84 -5.89 18.63 8.23
CA ASP A 84 -7.26 18.12 8.14
C ASP A 84 -7.27 16.65 7.67
N PRO A 85 -7.46 15.66 8.57
CA PRO A 85 -7.46 14.26 8.20
C PRO A 85 -8.69 13.81 7.40
N THR A 86 -9.61 14.70 7.01
CA THR A 86 -10.78 14.36 6.19
C THR A 86 -10.38 13.60 4.91
N LYS A 87 -11.09 12.51 4.65
CA LYS A 87 -10.99 11.68 3.44
C LYS A 87 -12.29 11.80 2.65
N HIS A 88 -12.20 11.69 1.33
CA HIS A 88 -13.34 11.88 0.43
C HIS A 88 -13.71 10.57 -0.26
N PHE A 89 -14.72 9.86 0.24
CA PHE A 89 -15.09 8.53 -0.24
C PHE A 89 -16.10 8.58 -1.39
N GLY A 90 -15.73 8.03 -2.55
CA GLY A 90 -16.63 7.85 -3.70
C GLY A 90 -17.69 6.80 -3.41
N LEU A 91 -17.25 5.57 -3.14
CA LEU A 91 -18.07 4.50 -2.59
C LEU A 91 -17.76 4.39 -1.09
N TRP A 92 -18.79 4.52 -0.26
CA TRP A 92 -18.65 4.40 1.19
C TRP A 92 -19.54 3.29 1.73
N LEU A 93 -18.92 2.16 2.09
CA LEU A 93 -19.56 1.03 2.75
C LEU A 93 -19.23 1.10 4.23
N HIS A 94 -20.25 1.28 5.08
CA HIS A 94 -20.06 1.40 6.52
C HIS A 94 -21.05 0.54 7.31
N GLY A 95 -20.55 -0.29 8.22
CA GLY A 95 -21.40 -1.11 9.10
C GLY A 95 -22.19 -2.20 8.36
N MET A 96 -21.83 -2.52 7.13
CA MET A 96 -22.57 -3.43 6.26
C MET A 96 -22.17 -4.89 6.48
N LYS A 97 -23.10 -5.82 6.23
CA LYS A 97 -22.85 -7.27 6.32
C LYS A 97 -23.39 -7.99 5.09
N ASN A 98 -22.62 -8.94 4.56
CA ASN A 98 -23.01 -9.78 3.42
C ASN A 98 -23.34 -8.96 2.16
N VAL A 99 -22.41 -8.10 1.74
CA VAL A 99 -22.58 -7.22 0.58
C VAL A 99 -21.62 -7.60 -0.54
N THR A 100 -22.13 -7.72 -1.75
CA THR A 100 -21.34 -7.81 -2.98
C THR A 100 -21.55 -6.54 -3.80
N VAL A 101 -20.47 -5.96 -4.30
CA VAL A 101 -20.49 -4.90 -5.32
C VAL A 101 -19.91 -5.50 -6.60
N ASP A 102 -20.76 -5.73 -7.61
CA ASP A 102 -20.37 -6.26 -8.91
C ASP A 102 -20.35 -5.14 -9.95
N GLY A 103 -19.14 -4.75 -10.35
CA GLY A 103 -18.89 -3.71 -11.33
C GLY A 103 -19.23 -4.11 -12.76
N ARG A 104 -19.28 -5.41 -13.09
CA ARG A 104 -19.53 -5.92 -14.46
C ARG A 104 -18.66 -5.25 -15.53
N GLY A 105 -17.41 -4.94 -15.18
CA GLY A 105 -16.44 -4.26 -16.04
C GLY A 105 -16.59 -2.74 -16.11
N ALA A 106 -17.46 -2.14 -15.29
CA ALA A 106 -17.60 -0.70 -15.19
C ALA A 106 -16.32 -0.02 -14.68
N THR A 107 -16.16 1.26 -15.02
CA THR A 107 -15.05 2.11 -14.56
C THR A 107 -15.58 3.19 -13.64
N LEU A 108 -15.01 3.31 -12.43
CA LEU A 108 -15.12 4.50 -11.61
C LEU A 108 -14.00 5.46 -12.02
N LEU A 109 -14.37 6.56 -12.69
CA LEU A 109 -13.44 7.59 -13.11
C LEU A 109 -13.46 8.73 -12.10
N THR A 110 -12.40 8.85 -11.29
CA THR A 110 -12.29 9.87 -10.25
C THR A 110 -11.94 11.23 -10.82
N HIS A 111 -12.54 12.28 -10.27
CA HIS A 111 -12.20 13.68 -10.55
C HIS A 111 -11.68 14.35 -9.28
N GLY A 112 -10.39 14.67 -9.30
CA GLY A 112 -9.62 15.18 -8.17
C GLY A 112 -9.08 14.10 -7.24
N GLU A 113 -8.24 14.51 -6.29
CA GLU A 113 -7.67 13.59 -5.30
C GLU A 113 -8.76 13.14 -4.32
N MET A 114 -9.13 11.86 -4.37
CA MET A 114 -10.15 11.29 -3.51
C MET A 114 -9.92 9.80 -3.25
N THR A 115 -10.59 9.28 -2.23
CA THR A 115 -10.63 7.84 -1.95
C THR A 115 -11.76 7.18 -2.72
N ALA A 116 -11.45 6.37 -3.73
CA ALA A 116 -12.47 5.79 -4.60
C ALA A 116 -13.41 4.83 -3.84
N ILE A 117 -12.86 4.01 -2.93
CA ILE A 117 -13.61 3.00 -2.18
C ILE A 117 -13.22 3.04 -0.70
N GLY A 118 -14.19 3.12 0.20
CA GLY A 118 -14.02 2.90 1.63
C GLY A 118 -14.92 1.77 2.14
N ILE A 119 -14.33 0.85 2.90
CA ILE A 119 -14.97 -0.30 3.56
C ILE A 119 -14.61 -0.20 5.05
N ASP A 120 -15.55 0.25 5.88
CA ASP A 120 -15.29 0.55 7.29
C ASP A 120 -16.30 -0.16 8.20
N SER A 121 -15.82 -0.89 9.20
CA SER A 121 -16.67 -1.66 10.13
C SER A 121 -17.62 -2.64 9.43
N CYS A 122 -17.19 -3.25 8.33
CA CYS A 122 -18.01 -4.18 7.55
C CYS A 122 -17.62 -5.65 7.78
N THR A 123 -18.54 -6.56 7.46
CA THR A 123 -18.28 -8.01 7.55
C THR A 123 -18.77 -8.74 6.31
N ASN A 124 -17.94 -9.62 5.73
CA ASN A 124 -18.29 -10.39 4.54
C ASN A 124 -18.67 -9.47 3.36
N VAL A 125 -17.68 -8.75 2.83
CA VAL A 125 -17.82 -7.82 1.70
C VAL A 125 -17.01 -8.34 0.51
N THR A 126 -17.59 -8.30 -0.68
CA THR A 126 -16.89 -8.58 -1.94
C THR A 126 -17.05 -7.39 -2.88
N ILE A 127 -15.96 -6.91 -3.47
CA ILE A 127 -15.99 -5.96 -4.59
C ILE A 127 -15.33 -6.65 -5.77
N THR A 128 -16.01 -6.67 -6.92
CA THR A 128 -15.52 -7.41 -8.08
C THR A 128 -15.84 -6.77 -9.42
N ASN A 129 -15.05 -7.11 -10.45
CA ASN A 129 -15.24 -6.70 -11.83
C ASN A 129 -15.32 -5.18 -12.02
N LEU A 130 -14.43 -4.42 -11.38
CA LEU A 130 -14.48 -2.96 -11.40
C LEU A 130 -13.11 -2.38 -11.76
N ASN A 131 -13.13 -1.33 -12.60
CA ASN A 131 -11.94 -0.55 -12.93
C ASN A 131 -11.95 0.75 -12.14
N ILE A 132 -10.79 1.17 -11.63
CA ILE A 132 -10.57 2.45 -10.97
C ILE A 132 -9.54 3.23 -11.79
N ASP A 133 -9.89 4.44 -12.20
CA ASP A 133 -9.01 5.33 -12.95
C ASP A 133 -9.25 6.80 -12.54
N ALA A 134 -8.37 7.71 -12.97
CA ALA A 134 -8.50 9.13 -12.74
C ALA A 134 -8.55 9.93 -14.03
N ALA A 135 -9.50 10.87 -14.11
CA ALA A 135 -9.58 11.84 -15.20
C ALA A 135 -8.38 12.81 -15.19
N ASP A 136 -7.78 12.99 -14.02
CA ASP A 136 -6.73 13.94 -13.72
C ASP A 136 -5.74 13.35 -12.71
N PRO A 137 -4.91 12.37 -13.13
CA PRO A 137 -4.03 11.65 -12.23
C PRO A 137 -2.96 12.59 -11.64
N SER A 138 -2.76 12.53 -10.31
CA SER A 138 -1.76 13.33 -9.59
C SER A 138 -0.31 12.85 -9.77
N VAL A 139 -0.07 11.98 -10.76
CA VAL A 139 1.24 11.63 -11.29
C VAL A 139 1.31 12.00 -12.78
N PRO A 140 1.57 13.27 -13.11
CA PRO A 140 1.79 13.71 -14.48
C PRO A 140 3.00 13.02 -15.12
N GLU A 141 2.87 12.74 -16.40
CA GLU A 141 3.90 12.11 -17.22
C GLU A 141 4.32 12.99 -18.39
N MET A 142 5.61 12.97 -18.72
CA MET A 142 6.14 13.62 -19.92
C MET A 142 7.26 12.80 -20.56
N ARG A 143 7.21 12.67 -21.88
CA ARG A 143 8.19 11.94 -22.68
C ARG A 143 9.33 12.86 -23.10
N VAL A 144 10.56 12.42 -22.92
CA VAL A 144 11.76 13.14 -23.36
C VAL A 144 11.83 13.13 -24.89
N VAL A 145 11.91 14.33 -25.48
CA VAL A 145 12.09 14.55 -26.93
C VAL A 145 13.57 14.77 -27.24
N SER A 146 14.21 15.69 -26.50
CA SER A 146 15.64 16.00 -26.66
C SER A 146 16.20 16.63 -25.40
N ARG A 147 17.51 16.53 -25.21
CA ARG A 147 18.24 17.10 -24.07
C ARG A 147 19.59 17.66 -24.54
N THR A 148 19.93 18.86 -24.10
CA THR A 148 21.26 19.47 -24.19
C THR A 148 21.86 19.61 -22.80
N ASP A 149 22.97 20.34 -22.64
CA ASP A 149 23.54 20.65 -21.33
C ASP A 149 22.68 21.64 -20.52
N SER A 150 21.84 22.43 -21.18
CA SER A 150 21.11 23.57 -20.63
C SER A 150 19.61 23.55 -20.95
N THR A 151 19.14 22.60 -21.76
CA THR A 151 17.72 22.47 -22.12
C THR A 151 17.24 21.02 -22.08
N LEU A 152 16.00 20.84 -21.66
CA LEU A 152 15.25 19.59 -21.80
C LEU A 152 13.94 19.90 -22.52
N THR A 153 13.64 19.19 -23.60
CA THR A 153 12.36 19.29 -24.32
C THR A 153 11.57 18.02 -24.09
N THR A 154 10.33 18.14 -23.65
CA THR A 154 9.42 17.03 -23.35
C THR A 154 8.05 17.21 -23.99
N SER A 155 7.41 16.10 -24.34
CA SER A 155 6.02 16.05 -24.78
C SER A 155 5.17 15.52 -23.63
N VAL A 156 4.16 16.26 -23.20
CA VAL A 156 3.29 15.87 -22.06
C VAL A 156 2.38 14.71 -22.47
N VAL A 157 2.31 13.68 -21.63
CA VAL A 157 1.48 12.50 -21.85
C VAL A 157 0.07 12.78 -21.32
N PRO A 158 -0.98 12.74 -22.17
CA PRO A 158 -2.36 12.88 -21.71
C PRO A 158 -2.73 11.82 -20.65
N PRO A 159 -3.62 12.13 -19.69
CA PRO A 159 -4.37 13.38 -19.52
C PRO A 159 -3.66 14.43 -18.63
N SER A 160 -2.33 14.34 -18.46
CA SER A 160 -1.56 15.30 -17.65
C SER A 160 -1.74 16.74 -18.15
N ARG A 161 -1.91 17.69 -17.23
CA ARG A 161 -2.10 19.11 -17.53
C ARG A 161 -1.15 19.99 -16.72
N TYR A 162 -0.79 21.13 -17.29
CA TYR A 162 0.09 22.10 -16.64
C TYR A 162 -0.25 23.53 -17.05
N SER A 163 0.21 24.47 -16.24
CA SER A 163 0.23 25.90 -16.55
C SER A 163 1.63 26.48 -16.31
N ILE A 164 1.96 27.57 -17.02
CA ILE A 164 3.22 28.31 -16.86
C ILE A 164 2.87 29.77 -16.57
N ASN A 165 3.37 30.33 -15.47
CA ASN A 165 3.12 31.72 -15.12
C ASN A 165 4.04 32.69 -15.90
N SER A 166 3.86 34.00 -15.72
CA SER A 166 4.64 35.03 -16.43
C SER A 166 6.14 35.03 -16.13
N GLN A 167 6.57 34.39 -15.04
CA GLN A 167 7.99 34.22 -14.68
C GLN A 167 8.56 32.89 -15.22
N GLY A 168 7.76 32.12 -15.95
CA GLY A 168 8.15 30.82 -16.48
C GLY A 168 8.16 29.69 -15.43
N LYS A 169 7.51 29.88 -14.28
CA LYS A 169 7.33 28.81 -13.29
C LYS A 169 6.20 27.89 -13.72
N LEU A 170 6.48 26.58 -13.73
CA LEU A 170 5.51 25.55 -14.12
C LEU A 170 4.74 25.01 -12.92
N TYR A 171 3.47 24.73 -13.15
CA TYR A 171 2.56 24.06 -12.22
C TYR A 171 1.88 22.89 -12.92
N TRP A 172 1.99 21.69 -12.35
CA TRP A 172 1.16 20.55 -12.72
C TRP A 172 -0.20 20.68 -12.04
N GLU A 173 -1.28 20.37 -12.74
CA GLU A 173 -2.63 20.65 -12.23
C GLU A 173 -3.69 19.62 -12.65
N GLY A 174 -4.67 19.47 -11.76
CA GLY A 174 -5.90 18.75 -11.98
C GLY A 174 -7.04 19.37 -11.19
N ASN A 175 -8.13 18.64 -11.04
CA ASN A 175 -9.31 19.07 -10.31
C ASN A 175 -9.01 19.12 -8.80
N GLY A 176 -8.87 20.34 -8.27
CA GLY A 176 -8.65 20.55 -6.83
C GLY A 176 -7.25 20.20 -6.33
N TRP A 177 -6.27 20.00 -7.22
CA TRP A 177 -4.86 19.84 -6.87
C TRP A 177 -3.95 20.55 -7.87
N GLN A 178 -2.85 21.09 -7.35
CA GLN A 178 -1.79 21.71 -8.15
C GLN A 178 -0.47 21.59 -7.41
N PHE A 179 0.63 21.35 -8.11
CA PHE A 179 1.95 21.34 -7.49
C PHE A 179 3.07 21.85 -8.42
N THR A 180 4.16 22.28 -7.79
CA THR A 180 5.44 22.65 -8.42
C THR A 180 6.54 21.98 -7.61
N GLY A 181 7.62 21.54 -8.28
CA GLY A 181 8.65 20.73 -7.64
C GLY A 181 8.17 19.30 -7.35
N GLY A 182 8.80 18.62 -6.41
CA GLY A 182 8.42 17.26 -6.02
C GLY A 182 9.32 16.18 -6.62
N ILE A 183 8.95 14.93 -6.36
CA ILE A 183 9.75 13.74 -6.63
C ILE A 183 9.52 13.29 -8.06
N ALA A 184 10.57 12.78 -8.71
CA ALA A 184 10.49 12.23 -10.04
C ALA A 184 11.05 10.80 -10.13
N GLN A 185 10.53 10.09 -11.13
CA GLN A 185 11.01 8.81 -11.58
C GLN A 185 11.15 8.83 -13.09
N LEU A 186 12.06 8.03 -13.61
CA LEU A 186 12.33 7.95 -15.04
C LEU A 186 12.12 6.52 -15.50
N TRP A 187 11.12 6.35 -16.37
CA TRP A 187 10.85 5.10 -17.06
C TRP A 187 11.65 5.04 -18.37
N GLY A 188 12.32 3.91 -18.61
CA GLY A 188 13.07 3.64 -19.83
C GLY A 188 13.75 2.27 -19.80
N ASN A 189 13.95 1.66 -20.98
CA ASN A 189 14.63 0.35 -21.12
C ASN A 189 14.03 -0.79 -20.27
N GLY A 190 12.72 -0.70 -19.97
CA GLY A 190 12.00 -1.65 -19.12
C GLY A 190 12.29 -1.53 -17.62
N TYR A 191 12.89 -0.42 -17.18
CA TYR A 191 13.06 -0.05 -15.76
C TYR A 191 12.27 1.22 -15.47
N THR A 192 11.91 1.38 -14.19
CA THR A 192 11.54 2.65 -13.59
C THR A 192 12.56 2.92 -12.49
N LEU A 193 13.23 4.07 -12.51
CA LEU A 193 14.27 4.40 -11.52
C LEU A 193 13.94 5.74 -10.85
N ARG A 194 14.25 5.86 -9.56
CA ARG A 194 14.27 7.17 -8.88
C ARG A 194 15.33 8.05 -9.56
N CYS A 195 15.00 9.31 -9.81
CA CYS A 195 15.90 10.24 -10.50
C CYS A 195 15.79 11.65 -9.92
N ALA A 196 16.70 12.55 -10.34
CA ALA A 196 16.53 13.98 -10.10
C ALA A 196 15.26 14.50 -10.78
N SER A 197 14.56 15.44 -10.14
CA SER A 197 13.35 16.01 -10.73
C SER A 197 13.71 16.99 -11.83
N PRO A 198 13.04 16.96 -13.00
CA PRO A 198 13.19 18.01 -14.01
C PRO A 198 12.79 19.40 -13.49
N MET A 199 11.95 19.44 -12.45
CA MET A 199 11.59 20.67 -11.74
C MET A 199 12.65 21.14 -10.73
N ASP A 200 13.73 20.38 -10.53
CA ASP A 200 14.88 20.84 -9.78
C ASP A 200 15.77 21.69 -10.69
N ARG A 201 16.21 22.86 -10.20
CA ARG A 201 17.23 23.73 -10.84
C ARG A 201 16.86 24.32 -12.20
N TYR A 202 15.68 24.07 -12.76
CA TYR A 202 15.23 24.81 -13.94
C TYR A 202 15.07 26.29 -13.57
N ARG A 203 15.46 27.17 -14.49
CA ARG A 203 15.33 28.64 -14.35
C ARG A 203 13.94 29.09 -14.76
N TYR A 204 13.46 28.58 -15.88
CA TYR A 204 12.11 28.84 -16.39
C TYR A 204 11.71 27.76 -17.41
N ALA A 205 10.40 27.61 -17.59
CA ALA A 205 9.78 26.74 -18.56
C ALA A 205 9.07 27.57 -19.63
N SER A 206 8.98 27.03 -20.84
CA SER A 206 8.27 27.62 -21.98
C SER A 206 7.65 26.52 -22.85
N THR A 207 6.88 26.89 -23.86
CA THR A 207 6.40 25.96 -24.89
C THR A 207 7.02 26.27 -26.24
N ASP A 208 7.42 25.25 -26.99
CA ASP A 208 7.83 25.42 -28.38
C ASP A 208 6.63 25.54 -29.34
N SER A 209 6.91 25.76 -30.63
CA SER A 209 5.88 25.90 -31.66
C SER A 209 5.07 24.63 -31.96
N ARG A 210 5.50 23.48 -31.42
CA ARG A 210 4.81 22.18 -31.53
C ARG A 210 4.02 21.85 -30.27
N GLY A 211 4.03 22.73 -29.27
CA GLY A 211 3.38 22.51 -27.97
C GLY A 211 4.18 21.62 -27.03
N ASN A 212 5.46 21.34 -27.31
CA ASN A 212 6.32 20.66 -26.35
C ASN A 212 6.71 21.60 -25.22
N LEU A 213 6.84 21.05 -24.03
CA LEU A 213 7.36 21.73 -22.87
C LEU A 213 8.89 21.80 -22.93
N VAL A 214 9.44 23.00 -22.78
CA VAL A 214 10.89 23.25 -22.79
C VAL A 214 11.31 23.78 -21.43
N TRP A 215 12.21 23.06 -20.78
CA TRP A 215 12.81 23.41 -19.50
C TRP A 215 14.19 24.02 -19.75
N HIS A 216 14.45 25.21 -19.22
CA HIS A 216 15.72 25.93 -19.38
C HIS A 216 16.50 25.91 -18.08
N TYR A 217 17.76 25.50 -18.14
CA TYR A 217 18.68 25.37 -17.02
C TYR A 217 19.91 26.26 -17.23
N ASP A 218 20.75 26.37 -16.20
CA ASP A 218 22.14 26.78 -16.42
C ASP A 218 22.92 25.65 -17.11
N ALA A 219 24.02 25.99 -17.80
CA ALA A 219 24.84 25.01 -18.50
C ALA A 219 25.34 23.92 -17.54
N GLY A 220 25.14 22.66 -17.93
CA GLY A 220 25.50 21.48 -17.15
C GLY A 220 24.48 21.09 -16.06
N GLN A 221 23.38 21.82 -15.90
CA GLN A 221 22.36 21.53 -14.87
C GLN A 221 21.15 20.74 -15.39
N ALA A 222 21.00 20.55 -16.71
CA ALA A 222 19.92 19.73 -17.25
C ALA A 222 20.10 18.25 -16.83
N PRO A 223 19.06 17.59 -16.27
CA PRO A 223 19.16 16.23 -15.76
C PRO A 223 19.55 15.23 -16.86
N GLU A 224 20.23 14.16 -16.46
CA GLU A 224 20.61 13.08 -17.37
C GLU A 224 19.39 12.25 -17.75
N CYS A 225 19.13 12.17 -19.06
CA CYS A 225 18.05 11.39 -19.66
C CYS A 225 18.29 11.22 -21.16
N ALA A 226 17.57 10.30 -21.79
CA ALA A 226 17.62 10.04 -23.22
C ALA A 226 16.24 10.18 -23.88
N PRO A 227 16.18 10.54 -25.19
CA PRO A 227 14.94 10.56 -25.95
C PRO A 227 14.14 9.25 -25.80
N GLY A 228 12.82 9.37 -25.68
CA GLY A 228 11.90 8.24 -25.52
C GLY A 228 11.61 7.83 -24.07
N MET A 229 12.50 8.16 -23.12
CA MET A 229 12.25 7.97 -21.69
C MET A 229 11.06 8.83 -21.21
N VAL A 230 10.40 8.41 -20.14
CA VAL A 230 9.21 9.09 -19.60
C VAL A 230 9.45 9.48 -18.15
N TYR A 231 9.41 10.77 -17.86
CA TYR A 231 9.39 11.26 -16.49
C TYR A 231 7.99 11.09 -15.91
N GLN A 232 7.93 10.59 -14.69
CA GLN A 232 6.74 10.48 -13.85
C GLN A 232 6.99 11.34 -12.62
N MET A 233 6.12 12.32 -12.33
CA MET A 233 6.39 13.32 -11.29
C MET A 233 5.21 13.44 -10.32
N ARG A 234 5.47 13.77 -9.07
CA ARG A 234 4.42 13.99 -8.06
C ARG A 234 4.89 14.85 -6.88
N HIS A 235 3.96 15.39 -6.11
CA HIS A 235 4.28 15.84 -4.74
C HIS A 235 4.47 14.65 -3.79
N SER A 236 4.83 14.92 -2.52
CA SER A 236 5.06 13.89 -1.50
C SER A 236 3.85 13.62 -0.59
N ILE A 237 2.86 14.51 -0.56
CA ILE A 237 1.70 14.43 0.33
C ILE A 237 0.76 13.31 -0.13
N ARG A 238 0.37 12.40 0.78
CA ARG A 238 -0.53 11.26 0.53
C ARG A 238 -1.86 11.45 1.26
N ASN A 239 -2.62 12.49 0.92
CA ASN A 239 -3.80 12.91 1.72
C ASN A 239 -5.04 12.00 1.55
N GLU A 240 -5.06 11.15 0.52
CA GLU A 240 -6.12 10.20 0.18
C GLU A 240 -5.51 8.82 -0.10
N VAL A 241 -6.34 7.78 -0.24
CA VAL A 241 -5.91 6.43 -0.64
C VAL A 241 -6.84 5.89 -1.71
N ALA A 242 -6.38 5.04 -2.64
CA ALA A 242 -7.25 4.50 -3.69
C ALA A 242 -8.38 3.63 -3.12
N THR A 243 -8.07 2.81 -2.10
CA THR A 243 -9.06 1.99 -1.40
C THR A 243 -8.70 1.87 0.07
N PHE A 244 -9.68 2.09 0.95
CA PHE A 244 -9.50 2.03 2.40
C PHE A 244 -10.34 0.90 2.99
N ILE A 245 -9.68 -0.09 3.60
CA ILE A 245 -10.30 -1.20 4.31
C ILE A 245 -9.94 -1.05 5.79
N ASN A 246 -10.92 -0.75 6.63
CA ASN A 246 -10.71 -0.43 8.03
C ASN A 246 -11.67 -1.21 8.92
N ARG A 247 -11.14 -1.79 10.00
CA ARG A 247 -11.93 -2.48 11.03
C ARG A 247 -12.97 -3.45 10.46
N SER A 248 -12.61 -4.13 9.38
CA SER A 248 -13.51 -4.99 8.62
C SER A 248 -13.02 -6.42 8.59
N GLU A 249 -13.93 -7.37 8.44
CA GLU A 249 -13.64 -8.81 8.49
C GLU A 249 -14.18 -9.50 7.22
N ARG A 250 -13.42 -10.43 6.64
CA ARG A 250 -13.80 -11.16 5.41
C ARG A 250 -14.08 -10.20 4.26
N VAL A 251 -13.04 -9.49 3.82
CA VAL A 251 -13.12 -8.57 2.69
C VAL A 251 -12.39 -9.16 1.49
N THR A 252 -13.07 -9.25 0.35
CA THR A 252 -12.50 -9.73 -0.91
C THR A 252 -12.56 -8.64 -1.97
N LEU A 253 -11.41 -8.31 -2.56
CA LEU A 253 -11.30 -7.58 -3.82
C LEU A 253 -10.89 -8.57 -4.90
N SER A 254 -11.72 -8.75 -5.92
CA SER A 254 -11.47 -9.74 -6.96
C SER A 254 -11.77 -9.26 -8.36
N ASP A 255 -10.90 -9.53 -9.35
CA ASP A 255 -11.08 -9.03 -10.73
C ASP A 255 -11.19 -7.49 -10.77
N MET A 256 -10.25 -6.84 -10.09
CA MET A 256 -10.17 -5.37 -10.01
C MET A 256 -9.05 -4.87 -10.91
N ASN A 257 -9.28 -3.79 -11.65
CA ASN A 257 -8.22 -3.09 -12.38
C ASN A 257 -8.05 -1.68 -11.83
N TYR A 258 -6.94 -1.40 -11.17
CA TYR A 258 -6.51 -0.06 -10.80
C TYR A 258 -5.60 0.47 -11.90
N LEU A 259 -6.19 1.21 -12.83
CA LEU A 259 -5.48 1.91 -13.90
C LEU A 259 -4.73 3.13 -13.34
N PHE A 260 -5.28 3.72 -12.27
CA PHE A 260 -4.59 4.68 -11.43
C PHE A 260 -4.95 4.53 -9.94
N LEU A 261 -3.94 4.63 -9.08
CA LEU A 261 -4.03 4.68 -7.62
C LEU A 261 -3.55 6.07 -7.16
N GLY A 262 -4.50 6.98 -6.97
CA GLY A 262 -4.23 8.35 -6.54
C GLY A 262 -3.80 8.43 -5.08
N ASN A 263 -2.76 9.23 -4.81
CA ASN A 263 -2.11 9.36 -3.51
C ASN A 263 -1.54 8.02 -2.98
N PHE A 264 -2.18 7.39 -1.99
CA PHE A 264 -1.74 6.07 -1.52
C PHE A 264 -2.53 4.96 -2.19
N GLY A 265 -2.03 3.73 -2.15
CA GLY A 265 -2.69 2.59 -2.79
C GLY A 265 -3.92 2.07 -2.04
N ILE A 266 -4.02 0.76 -1.98
CA ILE A 266 -5.02 0.02 -1.23
C ILE A 266 -4.49 -0.19 0.17
N VAL A 267 -5.12 0.43 1.16
CA VAL A 267 -4.73 0.30 2.57
C VAL A 267 -5.74 -0.54 3.30
N ALA A 268 -5.27 -1.66 3.83
CA ALA A 268 -5.96 -2.40 4.86
C ALA A 268 -5.35 -2.08 6.22
N GLN A 269 -6.18 -1.66 7.18
CA GLN A 269 -5.74 -1.47 8.55
C GLN A 269 -6.74 -2.04 9.55
N MET A 270 -6.22 -2.57 10.66
CA MET A 270 -7.03 -3.08 11.79
C MET A 270 -8.15 -4.03 11.37
N SER A 271 -7.93 -4.82 10.31
CA SER A 271 -8.92 -5.66 9.64
C SER A 271 -8.47 -7.13 9.64
N SER A 272 -9.37 -8.06 9.34
CA SER A 272 -9.08 -9.50 9.30
C SER A 272 -9.65 -10.20 8.08
N ASP A 273 -9.02 -11.31 7.68
CA ASP A 273 -9.43 -12.15 6.55
C ASP A 273 -9.61 -11.36 5.24
N ILE A 274 -8.49 -10.88 4.70
CA ILE A 274 -8.46 -10.03 3.52
C ILE A 274 -7.94 -10.83 2.32
N THR A 275 -8.68 -10.81 1.22
CA THR A 275 -8.30 -11.47 -0.03
C THR A 275 -8.24 -10.47 -1.18
N TYR A 276 -7.10 -10.43 -1.84
CA TYR A 276 -6.88 -9.80 -3.13
C TYR A 276 -6.64 -10.91 -4.15
N ASP A 277 -7.53 -11.06 -5.13
CA ASP A 277 -7.46 -12.12 -6.14
C ASP A 277 -7.68 -11.57 -7.54
N ARG A 278 -6.66 -11.62 -8.42
CA ARG A 278 -6.73 -10.97 -9.73
C ARG A 278 -6.97 -9.45 -9.61
N VAL A 279 -6.25 -8.82 -8.69
CA VAL A 279 -6.15 -7.35 -8.62
C VAL A 279 -4.98 -6.91 -9.49
N ARG A 280 -5.23 -6.05 -10.45
CA ARG A 280 -4.23 -5.52 -11.38
C ARG A 280 -4.01 -4.05 -11.12
N CYS A 281 -2.81 -3.68 -10.68
CA CYS A 281 -2.37 -2.30 -10.54
C CYS A 281 -1.37 -2.01 -11.66
N LEU A 282 -1.87 -1.57 -12.81
CA LEU A 282 -1.06 -1.25 -13.98
C LEU A 282 -1.81 -0.26 -14.89
N PRO A 283 -1.11 0.67 -15.55
CA PRO A 283 -1.76 1.66 -16.39
C PRO A 283 -2.41 1.00 -17.60
N ASP A 284 -3.48 1.60 -18.13
CA ASP A 284 -4.08 1.16 -19.39
C ASP A 284 -3.03 1.29 -20.52
N PRO A 285 -2.66 0.20 -21.22
CA PRO A 285 -1.75 0.26 -22.34
C PRO A 285 -2.17 1.26 -23.43
N ALA A 286 -3.48 1.50 -23.61
CA ALA A 286 -4.00 2.45 -24.58
C ALA A 286 -3.84 3.92 -24.14
N SER A 287 -3.64 4.19 -22.85
CA SER A 287 -3.48 5.55 -22.32
C SER A 287 -2.12 6.18 -22.67
N GLY A 288 -1.13 5.35 -23.02
CA GLY A 288 0.26 5.78 -23.19
C GLY A 288 0.99 6.12 -21.89
N ARG A 289 0.32 6.00 -20.74
CA ARG A 289 0.92 6.14 -19.41
C ARG A 289 1.78 4.95 -19.05
N THR A 290 2.73 5.18 -18.16
CA THR A 290 3.72 4.21 -17.69
C THR A 290 3.66 4.00 -16.17
N CYS A 291 2.89 4.83 -15.46
CA CYS A 291 2.69 4.77 -14.03
C CYS A 291 1.21 4.51 -13.67
N ALA A 292 0.98 3.58 -12.74
CA ALA A 292 -0.32 3.34 -12.14
C ALA A 292 -0.45 3.96 -10.75
N GLY A 293 0.62 4.15 -9.97
CA GLY A 293 0.48 4.52 -8.55
C GLY A 293 1.38 5.65 -8.11
N PHE A 294 0.85 6.52 -7.27
CA PHE A 294 1.58 7.60 -6.63
C PHE A 294 2.51 7.11 -5.50
N ALA A 295 2.26 5.96 -4.90
CA ALA A 295 3.10 5.39 -3.84
C ALA A 295 2.98 3.86 -3.85
N ASP A 296 2.98 3.23 -2.67
CA ASP A 296 2.74 1.80 -2.48
C ASP A 296 1.39 1.37 -3.10
N PHE A 297 1.30 0.13 -3.59
CA PHE A 297 0.03 -0.40 -4.11
C PHE A 297 -0.83 -1.07 -3.05
N MET A 298 -0.27 -1.93 -2.20
CA MET A 298 -0.98 -2.64 -1.15
C MET A 298 -0.26 -2.48 0.18
N GLN A 299 -0.87 -1.72 1.08
CA GLN A 299 -0.39 -1.53 2.45
C GLN A 299 -1.30 -2.29 3.42
N VAL A 300 -0.72 -3.13 4.26
CA VAL A 300 -1.44 -3.88 5.31
C VAL A 300 -0.82 -3.53 6.66
N SER A 301 -1.57 -2.79 7.48
CA SER A 301 -1.08 -2.29 8.78
C SER A 301 -1.94 -2.80 9.94
N GLY A 302 -1.34 -3.57 10.85
CA GLY A 302 -2.02 -4.06 12.05
C GLY A 302 -3.25 -4.93 11.77
N CYS A 303 -3.24 -5.68 10.66
CA CYS A 303 -4.29 -6.64 10.32
C CYS A 303 -4.10 -7.98 11.04
N ARG A 304 -5.13 -8.84 11.01
CA ARG A 304 -5.20 -10.11 11.74
C ARG A 304 -5.62 -11.26 10.83
N ASP A 305 -5.52 -12.47 11.37
CA ASP A 305 -5.96 -13.70 10.73
C ASP A 305 -5.24 -13.90 9.39
N LYS A 306 -5.94 -14.02 8.25
CA LYS A 306 -5.30 -14.28 6.96
C LYS A 306 -5.31 -13.06 6.03
N VAL A 307 -4.18 -12.82 5.36
CA VAL A 307 -4.07 -11.93 4.20
C VAL A 307 -3.60 -12.75 2.99
N LYS A 308 -4.41 -12.77 1.94
CA LYS A 308 -4.11 -13.47 0.69
C LYS A 308 -3.99 -12.48 -0.46
N ILE A 309 -2.85 -12.49 -1.15
CA ILE A 309 -2.57 -11.71 -2.36
C ILE A 309 -2.19 -12.68 -3.46
N THR A 310 -3.12 -12.96 -4.38
CA THR A 310 -2.91 -14.00 -5.39
C THR A 310 -3.33 -13.60 -6.80
N ARG A 311 -2.56 -14.04 -7.80
CA ARG A 311 -2.83 -13.79 -9.23
C ARG A 311 -2.93 -12.30 -9.56
N CYS A 312 -2.22 -11.45 -8.83
CA CYS A 312 -2.19 -10.00 -9.01
C CYS A 312 -1.03 -9.57 -9.91
N ASP A 313 -1.21 -8.43 -10.59
CA ASP A 313 -0.17 -7.82 -11.42
C ASP A 313 0.12 -6.41 -10.92
N PHE A 314 1.40 -6.11 -10.69
CA PHE A 314 1.87 -4.84 -10.17
C PHE A 314 2.89 -4.23 -11.13
N ALA A 315 2.52 -3.11 -11.79
CA ALA A 315 3.38 -2.38 -12.69
C ALA A 315 3.21 -0.85 -12.56
N GLY A 316 4.32 -0.13 -12.45
CA GLY A 316 4.31 1.34 -12.43
C GLY A 316 3.90 1.91 -11.08
N ALA A 317 4.39 1.34 -9.98
CA ALA A 317 4.27 1.95 -8.65
C ALA A 317 5.35 3.02 -8.48
N HIS A 318 5.09 4.04 -7.65
CA HIS A 318 6.11 4.99 -7.23
C HIS A 318 6.82 4.58 -5.92
N ASP A 319 6.31 3.56 -5.23
CA ASP A 319 6.93 2.90 -4.07
C ASP A 319 6.60 1.40 -4.11
N ASP A 320 6.70 0.68 -2.99
CA ASP A 320 6.61 -0.79 -2.99
C ASP A 320 5.20 -1.29 -3.36
N PRO A 321 5.09 -2.30 -4.25
CA PRO A 321 3.82 -2.94 -4.53
C PRO A 321 3.13 -3.53 -3.31
N ILE A 322 3.88 -4.14 -2.39
CA ILE A 322 3.33 -4.74 -1.17
C ILE A 322 4.19 -4.34 0.02
N ASN A 323 3.55 -3.81 1.06
CA ASN A 323 4.14 -3.64 2.38
C ASN A 323 3.16 -4.10 3.48
N ILE A 324 3.58 -5.07 4.30
CA ILE A 324 2.77 -5.70 5.36
C ILE A 324 3.49 -5.60 6.70
N HIS A 325 2.89 -4.92 7.67
CA HIS A 325 3.51 -4.67 8.98
C HIS A 325 2.50 -4.50 10.13
N GLY A 326 2.98 -4.64 11.37
CA GLY A 326 2.38 -4.06 12.57
C GLY A 326 2.93 -2.67 12.86
N THR A 327 2.67 -2.11 14.05
CA THR A 327 3.28 -0.83 14.46
C THR A 327 3.78 -0.92 15.89
N HIS A 328 5.05 -0.60 16.10
CA HIS A 328 5.64 -0.38 17.41
C HIS A 328 5.17 0.97 17.96
N LEU A 329 4.62 1.00 19.17
CA LEU A 329 4.34 2.26 19.86
C LEU A 329 5.29 2.44 21.04
N LYS A 330 5.93 3.61 21.13
CA LYS A 330 6.87 3.91 22.22
C LYS A 330 6.16 4.01 23.55
N VAL A 331 6.72 3.40 24.59
CA VAL A 331 6.28 3.59 25.98
C VAL A 331 6.60 5.02 26.40
N VAL A 332 5.58 5.76 26.83
CA VAL A 332 5.70 7.10 27.41
C VAL A 332 5.72 7.03 28.92
N LYS A 333 4.88 6.17 29.50
CA LYS A 333 4.71 6.02 30.94
C LYS A 333 4.18 4.63 31.26
N CYS A 334 4.62 4.03 32.36
CA CYS A 334 4.01 2.81 32.91
C CYS A 334 3.82 2.96 34.42
N GLU A 335 2.61 2.66 34.91
CA GLU A 335 2.23 2.70 36.33
C GLU A 335 1.28 1.54 36.63
N GLY A 336 1.70 0.61 37.49
CA GLY A 336 1.00 -0.64 37.76
C GLY A 336 0.69 -1.40 36.47
N ASN A 337 -0.58 -1.69 36.23
CA ASN A 337 -1.05 -2.36 35.03
C ASN A 337 -1.48 -1.38 33.91
N THR A 338 -1.07 -0.12 33.97
CA THR A 338 -1.40 0.88 32.96
C THR A 338 -0.13 1.29 32.22
N VAL A 339 -0.20 1.37 30.89
CA VAL A 339 0.89 1.86 30.04
C VAL A 339 0.36 2.89 29.05
N ASP A 340 0.99 4.07 29.02
CA ASP A 340 0.77 5.08 27.99
C ASP A 340 1.77 4.83 26.87
N VAL A 341 1.26 4.72 25.65
CA VAL A 341 2.03 4.42 24.44
C VAL A 341 1.81 5.50 23.39
N ARG A 342 2.80 5.72 22.53
CA ARG A 342 2.79 6.78 21.52
C ARG A 342 3.20 6.29 20.14
N PHE A 343 2.44 6.67 19.12
CA PHE A 343 2.87 6.63 17.73
C PHE A 343 4.02 7.62 17.50
N MET A 344 5.16 7.12 17.00
CA MET A 344 6.36 7.93 16.81
C MET A 344 6.52 8.43 15.39
N HIS A 345 6.27 7.59 14.39
CA HIS A 345 6.34 8.03 12.99
C HIS A 345 5.17 8.95 12.65
N GLY A 346 5.45 10.16 12.17
CA GLY A 346 4.42 11.20 12.02
C GLY A 346 3.29 10.84 11.04
N GLN A 347 3.54 9.93 10.09
CA GLN A 347 2.56 9.52 9.07
C GLN A 347 1.66 8.36 9.53
N THR A 348 1.81 7.86 10.75
CA THR A 348 0.98 6.81 11.34
C THR A 348 0.46 7.28 12.69
N ARG A 349 -0.83 7.62 12.77
CA ARG A 349 -1.46 8.24 13.95
C ARG A 349 -2.98 8.17 13.87
N GLY A 350 -3.68 8.40 14.97
CA GLY A 350 -5.09 8.77 15.02
C GLY A 350 -6.09 7.63 14.84
N PHE A 351 -5.62 6.39 14.84
CA PHE A 351 -6.46 5.19 14.89
C PHE A 351 -6.00 4.27 16.03
N GLU A 352 -6.94 3.48 16.57
CA GLU A 352 -6.63 2.53 17.64
C GLU A 352 -5.87 1.34 17.05
N ASN A 353 -4.62 1.14 17.48
CA ASN A 353 -3.78 0.02 17.04
C ASN A 353 -3.95 -1.27 17.87
N TYR A 354 -4.80 -1.23 18.91
CA TYR A 354 -5.01 -2.31 19.87
C TYR A 354 -6.50 -2.52 20.13
N LEU A 355 -6.88 -3.76 20.43
CA LEU A 355 -8.23 -4.18 20.81
C LEU A 355 -8.20 -4.86 22.20
N PRO A 356 -9.30 -4.78 22.98
CA PRO A 356 -9.43 -5.60 24.18
C PRO A 356 -9.26 -7.09 23.84
N GLY A 357 -8.40 -7.78 24.59
CA GLY A 357 -8.02 -9.17 24.37
C GLY A 357 -6.71 -9.36 23.61
N ASP A 358 -6.19 -8.34 22.91
CA ASP A 358 -4.91 -8.43 22.20
C ASP A 358 -3.77 -8.75 23.20
N GLU A 359 -2.93 -9.71 22.84
CA GLU A 359 -1.63 -9.95 23.46
C GLU A 359 -0.59 -8.97 22.87
N ILE A 360 0.21 -8.37 23.75
CA ILE A 360 1.28 -7.43 23.42
C ILE A 360 2.62 -7.89 23.98
N ALA A 361 3.72 -7.40 23.42
CA ALA A 361 5.07 -7.63 23.92
C ALA A 361 5.83 -6.31 24.13
N VAL A 362 6.55 -6.21 25.25
CA VAL A 362 7.60 -5.19 25.45
C VAL A 362 8.79 -5.56 24.56
N THR A 363 9.27 -4.62 23.76
CA THR A 363 10.36 -4.83 22.81
C THR A 363 11.44 -3.78 23.03
N ASP A 364 12.70 -4.21 23.00
CA ASP A 364 13.87 -3.31 23.02
C ASP A 364 14.01 -2.63 21.64
N PRO A 365 13.94 -1.29 21.53
CA PRO A 365 14.01 -0.60 20.25
C PRO A 365 15.37 -0.70 19.54
N HIS A 366 16.43 -1.13 20.25
CA HIS A 366 17.78 -1.26 19.69
C HIS A 366 18.09 -2.65 19.17
N SER A 367 17.66 -3.69 19.90
CA SER A 367 17.86 -5.08 19.50
C SER A 367 16.66 -5.69 18.79
N LEU A 368 15.48 -5.06 18.87
CA LEU A 368 14.20 -5.54 18.34
C LEU A 368 13.73 -6.87 18.96
N LEU A 369 14.35 -7.30 20.06
CA LEU A 369 13.97 -8.53 20.74
C LEU A 369 12.75 -8.28 21.64
N ARG A 370 11.72 -9.10 21.43
CA ARG A 370 10.52 -9.15 22.26
C ARG A 370 10.82 -9.82 23.60
N GLY A 371 10.32 -9.23 24.68
CA GLY A 371 10.44 -9.69 26.06
C GLY A 371 9.10 -10.01 26.71
N ALA A 372 8.83 -9.38 27.86
CA ALA A 372 7.63 -9.63 28.66
C ALA A 372 6.34 -9.32 27.90
N ARG A 373 5.27 -10.05 28.24
CA ARG A 373 3.98 -9.97 27.56
C ARG A 373 2.84 -9.69 28.52
N ALA A 374 1.79 -9.07 28.00
CA ALA A 374 0.54 -8.83 28.71
C ALA A 374 -0.64 -8.88 27.74
N LYS A 375 -1.85 -8.95 28.30
CA LYS A 375 -3.09 -8.80 27.53
C LYS A 375 -3.71 -7.43 27.77
N VAL A 376 -4.17 -6.80 26.71
CA VAL A 376 -4.91 -5.54 26.77
C VAL A 376 -6.33 -5.81 27.29
N LYS A 377 -6.72 -5.13 28.37
CA LYS A 377 -8.09 -5.16 28.93
C LYS A 377 -8.95 -4.03 28.37
N SER A 378 -8.38 -2.84 28.22
CA SER A 378 -9.08 -1.67 27.67
C SER A 378 -8.09 -0.67 27.09
N ILE A 379 -8.59 0.13 26.15
CA ILE A 379 -7.85 1.20 25.48
C ILE A 379 -8.57 2.52 25.72
N ARG A 380 -7.81 3.59 25.93
CA ARG A 380 -8.32 4.95 25.94
C ARG A 380 -7.42 5.83 25.11
N GLN A 381 -7.97 6.46 24.06
CA GLN A 381 -7.27 7.49 23.31
C GLN A 381 -7.05 8.73 24.18
N LEU A 382 -5.82 9.24 24.22
CA LEU A 382 -5.44 10.47 24.92
C LEU A 382 -5.24 11.63 23.93
N SER A 383 -4.73 11.34 22.75
CA SER A 383 -4.55 12.27 21.62
C SER A 383 -4.54 11.48 20.29
N ASP A 384 -4.27 12.14 19.16
CA ASP A 384 -4.03 11.42 17.89
C ASP A 384 -2.81 10.49 17.97
N THR A 385 -1.84 10.77 18.83
CA THR A 385 -0.59 10.00 18.92
C THR A 385 -0.52 9.12 20.16
N ASP A 386 -1.21 9.48 21.23
CA ASP A 386 -1.04 8.89 22.56
C ASP A 386 -2.27 8.09 22.99
N TYR A 387 -2.05 6.88 23.51
CA TYR A 387 -3.08 5.97 23.98
C TYR A 387 -2.69 5.39 25.33
N ARG A 388 -3.68 5.20 26.20
CA ARG A 388 -3.53 4.49 27.47
C ARG A 388 -4.08 3.07 27.33
N LEU A 389 -3.25 2.08 27.60
CA LEU A 389 -3.64 0.67 27.69
C LEU A 389 -3.75 0.29 29.17
N THR A 390 -4.84 -0.38 29.53
CA THR A 390 -4.94 -1.11 30.79
C THR A 390 -4.70 -2.58 30.51
N LEU A 391 -3.83 -3.20 31.28
CA LEU A 391 -3.30 -4.55 31.05
C LEU A 391 -3.79 -5.54 32.12
N ASP A 392 -3.64 -6.83 31.81
CA ASP A 392 -3.92 -7.91 32.75
C ASP A 392 -2.90 -8.01 33.89
N ARG A 393 -1.69 -7.50 33.68
CA ARG A 393 -0.56 -7.46 34.63
C ARG A 393 0.32 -6.22 34.42
N SER A 394 1.18 -5.93 35.38
CA SER A 394 2.21 -4.88 35.24
C SER A 394 3.33 -5.32 34.28
N LEU A 395 3.90 -4.35 33.56
CA LEU A 395 5.10 -4.49 32.72
C LEU A 395 6.26 -3.62 33.21
N GLU A 396 6.15 -2.99 34.39
CA GLU A 396 7.14 -2.05 34.92
C GLU A 396 8.55 -2.65 35.02
N GLU A 397 8.69 -3.86 35.57
CA GLU A 397 9.99 -4.51 35.71
C GLU A 397 10.68 -4.71 34.35
N ALA A 398 9.92 -5.14 33.34
CA ALA A 398 10.43 -5.36 31.99
C ALA A 398 10.84 -4.05 31.29
N ILE A 399 10.03 -2.99 31.46
CA ILE A 399 10.32 -1.66 30.90
C ILE A 399 11.53 -1.03 31.62
N ASN A 400 11.62 -1.17 32.94
CA ASN A 400 12.74 -0.68 33.75
C ASN A 400 14.05 -1.40 33.41
N ALA A 401 14.00 -2.70 33.09
CA ALA A 401 15.17 -3.45 32.63
C ALA A 401 15.75 -2.91 31.30
N LEU A 402 14.94 -2.22 30.48
CA LEU A 402 15.35 -1.51 29.27
C LEU A 402 15.71 -0.04 29.52
N GLY A 403 15.85 0.37 30.79
CA GLY A 403 16.12 1.76 31.15
C GLY A 403 14.97 2.73 30.85
N GLY A 404 13.75 2.22 30.69
CA GLY A 404 12.56 3.00 30.32
C GLY A 404 12.43 3.28 28.82
N ASP A 405 13.41 2.91 27.99
CA ASP A 405 13.31 3.03 26.53
C ASP A 405 12.80 1.73 25.93
N ALA A 406 11.49 1.62 25.82
CA ALA A 406 10.80 0.44 25.31
C ALA A 406 9.74 0.82 24.28
N VAL A 407 9.45 -0.10 23.37
CA VAL A 407 8.27 -0.04 22.49
C VAL A 407 7.35 -1.22 22.78
N ILE A 408 6.06 -1.06 22.49
CA ILE A 408 5.06 -2.11 22.59
C ILE A 408 4.70 -2.56 21.18
N ASP A 409 4.76 -3.88 20.96
CA ASP A 409 4.34 -4.54 19.74
C ASP A 409 3.01 -5.27 19.96
N ASN A 410 2.06 -5.11 19.03
CA ASN A 410 0.81 -5.85 19.02
C ASN A 410 0.99 -7.21 18.34
N ILE A 411 1.40 -8.21 19.11
CA ILE A 411 1.70 -9.54 18.57
C ILE A 411 0.45 -10.32 18.13
N SER A 412 -0.75 -9.85 18.46
CA SER A 412 -2.01 -10.39 17.93
C SER A 412 -2.31 -9.87 16.52
N ALA A 413 -1.81 -8.69 16.16
CA ALA A 413 -2.01 -8.04 14.87
C ALA A 413 -0.90 -8.39 13.85
N ASN A 414 -0.62 -9.70 13.71
CA ASN A 414 0.39 -10.25 12.81
C ASN A 414 -0.24 -11.36 11.96
N PRO A 415 -0.73 -11.06 10.74
CA PRO A 415 -1.53 -12.01 9.97
C PRO A 415 -0.67 -13.14 9.38
N GLU A 416 -1.28 -14.30 9.16
CA GLU A 416 -0.78 -15.26 8.18
C GLU A 416 -0.87 -14.64 6.78
N VAL A 417 0.18 -14.81 5.97
CA VAL A 417 0.29 -14.16 4.67
C VAL A 417 0.52 -15.19 3.56
N GLU A 418 -0.25 -15.07 2.48
CA GLU A 418 -0.05 -15.84 1.26
C GLU A 418 0.11 -14.88 0.07
N ILE A 419 1.32 -14.76 -0.47
CA ILE A 419 1.63 -13.94 -1.66
C ILE A 419 2.02 -14.91 -2.79
N THR A 420 1.07 -15.23 -3.68
CA THR A 420 1.26 -16.29 -4.68
C THR A 420 0.84 -15.95 -6.09
N TYR A 421 1.59 -16.41 -7.09
CA TYR A 421 1.25 -16.25 -8.51
C TYR A 421 1.13 -14.79 -8.97
N ASN A 422 1.89 -13.87 -8.37
CA ASN A 422 1.85 -12.45 -8.72
C ASN A 422 3.01 -12.04 -9.65
N THR A 423 2.84 -10.95 -10.39
CA THR A 423 3.88 -10.33 -11.21
C THR A 423 4.24 -8.95 -10.68
N PHE A 424 5.54 -8.66 -10.54
CA PHE A 424 6.07 -7.37 -10.08
C PHE A 424 7.02 -6.81 -11.13
N THR A 425 6.78 -5.59 -11.61
CA THR A 425 7.68 -4.92 -12.56
C THR A 425 7.51 -3.40 -12.52
N LEU A 426 8.41 -2.65 -13.17
CA LEU A 426 8.33 -1.19 -13.32
C LEU A 426 8.14 -0.44 -11.99
N THR A 427 8.69 -0.99 -10.90
CA THR A 427 8.73 -0.40 -9.57
C THR A 427 10.14 0.11 -9.30
N PRO A 428 10.33 1.33 -8.79
CA PRO A 428 11.65 1.93 -8.54
C PRO A 428 12.26 1.56 -7.18
N THR A 429 11.53 0.79 -6.35
CA THR A 429 11.88 0.43 -4.97
C THR A 429 11.96 -1.09 -4.77
N ARG A 430 11.54 -1.61 -3.60
CA ARG A 430 11.43 -3.05 -3.33
C ARG A 430 10.17 -3.62 -3.99
N GLY A 431 10.13 -4.94 -4.16
CA GLY A 431 8.91 -5.62 -4.60
C GLY A 431 7.94 -5.85 -3.43
N ILE A 432 8.44 -6.48 -2.38
CA ILE A 432 7.71 -6.79 -1.15
C ILE A 432 8.53 -6.29 0.04
N LEU A 433 7.92 -5.51 0.93
CA LEU A 433 8.38 -5.30 2.31
C LEU A 433 7.51 -6.13 3.25
N LEU A 434 8.13 -7.01 4.04
CA LEU A 434 7.43 -7.93 4.95
C LEU A 434 7.96 -7.80 6.37
N THR A 435 7.04 -7.49 7.27
CA THR A 435 7.28 -7.29 8.70
C THR A 435 6.13 -7.92 9.48
N THR A 436 5.99 -9.25 9.45
CA THR A 436 4.96 -9.92 10.25
C THR A 436 5.40 -11.27 10.81
N SER A 437 4.99 -11.56 12.05
CA SER A 437 5.28 -12.83 12.72
C SER A 437 4.38 -13.99 12.28
N GLY A 438 3.25 -13.71 11.62
CA GLY A 438 2.37 -14.75 11.13
C GLY A 438 3.01 -15.58 10.03
N LYS A 439 2.57 -16.84 9.90
CA LYS A 439 3.11 -17.76 8.91
C LYS A 439 2.96 -17.17 7.52
N THR A 440 4.08 -17.04 6.80
CA THR A 440 4.11 -16.39 5.49
C THR A 440 4.62 -17.32 4.40
N VAL A 441 3.92 -17.32 3.26
CA VAL A 441 4.33 -18.01 2.04
C VAL A 441 4.40 -17.01 0.89
N ILE A 442 5.60 -16.84 0.33
CA ILE A 442 5.87 -16.08 -0.90
C ILE A 442 6.26 -17.10 -1.98
N ALA A 443 5.34 -17.45 -2.86
CA ALA A 443 5.60 -18.53 -3.82
C ALA A 443 5.03 -18.32 -5.23
N HIS A 444 5.75 -18.83 -6.23
CA HIS A 444 5.30 -18.77 -7.63
C HIS A 444 5.12 -17.35 -8.18
N ASN A 445 5.79 -16.36 -7.59
CA ASN A 445 5.78 -14.98 -8.07
C ASN A 445 6.89 -14.75 -9.11
N THR A 446 6.69 -13.76 -9.98
CA THR A 446 7.69 -13.30 -10.94
C THR A 446 8.03 -11.83 -10.67
N PHE A 447 9.29 -11.56 -10.34
CA PHE A 447 9.86 -10.23 -10.18
C PHE A 447 10.71 -9.90 -11.40
N ILE A 448 10.48 -8.74 -12.01
CA ILE A 448 11.14 -8.34 -13.25
C ILE A 448 11.73 -6.95 -13.06
N LYS A 449 13.06 -6.86 -13.14
CA LYS A 449 13.80 -5.59 -13.18
C LYS A 449 13.53 -4.68 -11.97
N ILE A 450 13.38 -5.29 -10.79
CA ILE A 450 13.24 -4.54 -9.53
C ILE A 450 14.62 -3.99 -9.14
N PRO A 451 14.79 -2.67 -8.99
CA PRO A 451 16.11 -2.03 -8.81
C PRO A 451 16.57 -1.97 -7.35
N MET A 452 15.74 -2.39 -6.39
CA MET A 452 16.14 -2.69 -5.01
C MET A 452 15.90 -4.18 -4.70
N ALA A 453 15.98 -4.58 -3.43
CA ALA A 453 15.62 -5.93 -3.01
C ALA A 453 14.19 -6.28 -3.46
N SER A 454 14.05 -7.38 -4.20
CA SER A 454 12.73 -7.85 -4.65
C SER A 454 11.87 -8.26 -3.47
N ILE A 455 12.49 -8.82 -2.43
CA ILE A 455 11.88 -9.12 -1.14
C ILE A 455 12.80 -8.55 -0.06
N LEU A 456 12.27 -7.64 0.76
CA LEU A 456 12.87 -7.16 1.99
C LEU A 456 12.06 -7.69 3.17
N ILE A 457 12.72 -8.42 4.06
CA ILE A 457 12.21 -8.74 5.39
C ILE A 457 12.90 -7.81 6.38
N ALA A 458 12.12 -7.01 7.10
CA ALA A 458 12.62 -6.00 8.03
C ALA A 458 11.91 -6.11 9.40
N ASP A 459 12.28 -5.22 10.30
CA ASP A 459 11.61 -4.81 11.55
C ASP A 459 12.34 -3.54 12.00
N ASP A 460 11.63 -2.52 12.46
CA ASP A 460 12.25 -1.27 12.90
C ASP A 460 11.45 -0.61 14.02
N ALA A 461 12.14 -0.04 15.01
CA ALA A 461 11.50 0.63 16.15
C ALA A 461 12.06 2.03 16.40
N ARG A 462 12.69 2.63 15.38
CA ARG A 462 13.42 3.91 15.50
C ARG A 462 13.26 4.85 14.31
N SER A 463 12.76 4.36 13.17
CA SER A 463 12.52 5.16 11.97
C SER A 463 11.02 5.15 11.64
N TRP A 464 10.54 4.11 10.96
CA TRP A 464 9.15 3.95 10.54
C TRP A 464 8.29 3.34 11.64
N PHE A 465 8.90 2.68 12.63
CA PHE A 465 8.24 1.97 13.72
C PHE A 465 7.33 0.84 13.20
N GLU A 466 7.71 0.20 12.08
CA GLU A 466 6.98 -0.92 11.52
C GLU A 466 7.40 -2.21 12.23
N SER A 467 6.44 -2.82 12.93
CA SER A 467 6.69 -3.99 13.78
C SER A 467 6.37 -5.30 13.09
N GLY A 468 7.00 -6.37 13.58
CA GLY A 468 6.59 -7.74 13.25
C GLY A 468 7.77 -8.61 12.82
N PRO A 469 8.69 -8.97 13.74
CA PRO A 469 9.76 -9.89 13.41
C PRO A 469 9.19 -11.21 12.87
N VAL A 470 9.70 -11.65 11.71
CA VAL A 470 9.21 -12.88 11.09
C VAL A 470 9.63 -14.13 11.87
N CYS A 471 8.74 -15.13 11.92
CA CYS A 471 8.95 -16.36 12.71
C CYS A 471 8.76 -17.66 11.89
N ASP A 472 8.06 -17.60 10.76
CA ASP A 472 7.88 -18.73 9.85
C ASP A 472 7.62 -18.21 8.43
N VAL A 473 8.67 -18.12 7.61
CA VAL A 473 8.57 -17.63 6.23
C VAL A 473 9.07 -18.68 5.26
N THR A 474 8.31 -18.93 4.21
CA THR A 474 8.73 -19.76 3.08
C THR A 474 8.71 -18.94 1.80
N ILE A 475 9.89 -18.70 1.22
CA ILE A 475 10.09 -18.07 -0.09
C ILE A 475 10.47 -19.16 -1.09
N ARG A 476 9.54 -19.58 -1.96
CA ARG A 476 9.81 -20.71 -2.85
C ARG A 476 9.27 -20.60 -4.26
N ASN A 477 9.96 -21.22 -5.22
CA ASN A 477 9.51 -21.29 -6.63
C ASN A 477 9.23 -19.91 -7.25
N ASN A 478 9.89 -18.84 -6.78
CA ASN A 478 9.78 -17.53 -7.39
C ASN A 478 10.82 -17.37 -8.50
N ARG A 479 10.54 -16.48 -9.46
CA ARG A 479 11.45 -16.12 -10.54
C ARG A 479 11.87 -14.66 -10.38
N PHE A 480 13.17 -14.41 -10.31
CA PHE A 480 13.75 -13.07 -10.24
C PHE A 480 14.52 -12.82 -11.54
N ILE A 481 14.03 -11.90 -12.37
CA ILE A 481 14.54 -11.65 -13.73
C ILE A 481 15.15 -10.25 -13.76
N ASP A 482 16.47 -10.18 -13.92
CA ASP A 482 17.24 -8.92 -14.00
C ASP A 482 17.00 -7.97 -12.82
N CYS A 483 16.71 -8.53 -11.63
CA CYS A 483 16.57 -7.79 -10.38
C CYS A 483 17.92 -7.39 -9.79
N ALA A 484 17.94 -6.27 -9.08
CA ALA A 484 19.13 -5.77 -8.40
C ALA A 484 19.57 -6.68 -7.24
N SER A 485 20.86 -6.57 -6.92
CA SER A 485 21.51 -7.28 -5.83
C SER A 485 21.59 -6.38 -4.58
N PRO A 486 21.31 -6.88 -3.35
CA PRO A 486 20.82 -8.23 -3.06
C PRO A 486 19.37 -8.43 -3.52
N VAL A 487 19.06 -9.61 -4.09
CA VAL A 487 17.71 -9.88 -4.61
C VAL A 487 16.70 -10.14 -3.49
N ILE A 488 17.09 -10.93 -2.48
CA ILE A 488 16.36 -11.13 -1.23
C ILE A 488 17.22 -10.57 -0.10
N LEU A 489 16.66 -9.67 0.70
CA LEU A 489 17.32 -9.04 1.82
C LEU A 489 16.56 -9.32 3.12
N ILE A 490 17.23 -9.87 4.11
CA ILE A 490 16.72 -10.05 5.47
C ILE A 490 17.56 -9.13 6.36
N ALA A 491 16.98 -7.99 6.72
CA ALA A 491 17.70 -6.91 7.36
C ALA A 491 16.81 -6.19 8.40
N PRO A 492 16.72 -6.72 9.63
CA PRO A 492 16.17 -5.95 10.74
C PRO A 492 17.04 -4.71 10.99
N GLU A 493 16.43 -3.58 11.35
CA GLU A 493 17.12 -2.30 11.58
C GLU A 493 17.66 -2.16 13.03
N ASN A 494 18.07 -3.27 13.63
CA ASN A 494 18.69 -3.29 14.95
C ASN A 494 20.12 -2.72 14.89
N ASP A 495 20.49 -1.88 15.87
CA ASP A 495 21.86 -1.37 16.03
C ASP A 495 22.64 -2.03 17.17
N LYS A 496 21.98 -2.90 17.94
CA LYS A 496 22.60 -3.78 18.92
C LYS A 496 22.32 -5.22 18.54
N ASP A 497 23.38 -6.00 18.45
CA ASP A 497 23.30 -7.44 18.26
C ASP A 497 23.24 -8.13 19.63
N LEU A 498 22.01 -8.39 20.10
CA LEU A 498 21.74 -9.15 21.33
C LEU A 498 21.12 -10.53 21.04
N GLY A 499 21.02 -10.90 19.76
CA GLY A 499 20.38 -12.12 19.30
C GLY A 499 19.56 -11.94 18.02
N PRO A 500 19.08 -13.05 17.45
CA PRO A 500 18.36 -13.05 16.18
C PRO A 500 16.96 -12.46 16.34
N VAL A 501 16.67 -11.40 15.59
CA VAL A 501 15.35 -10.76 15.48
C VAL A 501 14.39 -11.67 14.72
N HIS A 502 14.83 -12.21 13.59
CA HIS A 502 14.02 -13.07 12.74
C HIS A 502 14.30 -14.55 12.98
N SER A 503 13.33 -15.42 12.67
CA SER A 503 13.52 -16.87 12.73
C SER A 503 12.70 -17.64 11.72
N GLY A 504 13.08 -18.90 11.46
CA GLY A 504 12.25 -19.85 10.72
C GLY A 504 12.10 -19.56 9.22
N ILE A 505 13.10 -18.93 8.61
CA ILE A 505 13.05 -18.56 7.19
C ILE A 505 13.57 -19.69 6.31
N ARG A 506 12.81 -20.05 5.27
CA ARG A 506 13.16 -21.05 4.26
C ARG A 506 13.12 -20.41 2.88
N ILE A 507 14.24 -20.41 2.17
CA ILE A 507 14.37 -19.89 0.81
C ILE A 507 14.71 -21.06 -0.11
N THR A 508 13.73 -21.59 -0.84
CA THR A 508 13.93 -22.82 -1.62
C THR A 508 13.48 -22.75 -3.07
N ASP A 509 14.22 -23.40 -3.96
CA ASP A 509 13.78 -23.67 -5.33
C ASP A 509 13.42 -22.42 -6.16
N ASN A 510 14.02 -21.26 -5.84
CA ASN A 510 13.84 -20.02 -6.60
C ASN A 510 14.82 -19.96 -7.79
N ASP A 511 14.39 -19.32 -8.87
CA ASP A 511 15.20 -19.07 -10.08
C ASP A 511 15.65 -17.62 -10.15
N PHE A 512 16.96 -17.40 -10.16
CA PHE A 512 17.60 -16.10 -10.35
C PHE A 512 18.18 -16.02 -11.76
N ILE A 513 17.65 -15.12 -12.58
CA ILE A 513 17.92 -15.03 -14.02
C ILE A 513 18.49 -13.66 -14.33
N PHE A 514 19.75 -13.61 -14.75
CA PHE A 514 20.43 -12.39 -15.19
C PHE A 514 20.73 -12.50 -16.68
N ASN A 515 19.98 -11.79 -17.50
CA ASN A 515 20.17 -11.71 -18.95
C ASN A 515 21.13 -10.59 -19.34
N THR A 516 21.26 -9.57 -18.48
CA THR A 516 22.21 -8.47 -18.68
C THR A 516 23.40 -8.65 -17.73
N PRO A 517 24.63 -8.87 -18.23
CA PRO A 517 25.80 -9.02 -17.36
C PRO A 517 26.09 -7.71 -16.61
N GLY A 518 26.05 -7.76 -15.27
CA GLY A 518 26.58 -6.70 -14.42
C GLY A 518 28.11 -6.80 -14.29
N PRO A 519 28.81 -5.70 -13.95
CA PRO A 519 30.26 -5.72 -13.75
C PRO A 519 30.68 -6.52 -12.49
N GLN A 520 29.74 -6.77 -11.58
CA GLN A 520 29.95 -7.49 -10.33
C GLN A 520 29.08 -8.74 -10.24
N LYS A 521 29.61 -9.74 -9.54
CA LYS A 521 28.90 -10.96 -9.19
C LYS A 521 27.71 -10.61 -8.28
N PRO A 522 26.45 -10.93 -8.65
CA PRO A 522 25.30 -10.54 -7.84
C PRO A 522 25.22 -11.36 -6.55
N VAL A 523 24.81 -10.70 -5.48
CA VAL A 523 24.38 -11.31 -4.22
C VAL A 523 22.91 -11.68 -4.38
N LEU A 524 22.58 -12.96 -4.26
CA LEU A 524 21.19 -13.41 -4.38
C LEU A 524 20.43 -13.18 -3.09
N ILE A 525 21.07 -13.53 -1.97
CA ILE A 525 20.48 -13.50 -0.64
C ILE A 525 21.49 -12.86 0.28
N GLU A 526 21.05 -11.81 0.97
CA GLU A 526 21.77 -11.20 2.08
C GLU A 526 20.90 -11.29 3.34
N ALA A 527 21.50 -11.69 4.46
CA ALA A 527 20.78 -11.87 5.71
C ALA A 527 21.65 -11.54 6.93
N HIS A 528 21.07 -10.85 7.92
CA HIS A 528 21.60 -10.73 9.27
C HIS A 528 20.49 -10.77 10.33
N GLY A 529 20.86 -11.01 11.59
CA GLY A 529 19.91 -11.00 12.71
C GLY A 529 18.84 -12.08 12.59
N THR A 530 19.21 -13.26 12.08
CA THR A 530 18.28 -14.36 11.84
C THR A 530 18.80 -15.71 12.33
N LYS A 531 17.90 -16.54 12.87
CA LYS A 531 18.18 -17.95 13.19
C LYS A 531 17.31 -18.90 12.37
N ASP A 532 17.74 -20.15 12.28
CA ASP A 532 17.03 -21.21 11.57
C ASP A 532 16.78 -20.91 10.07
N LEU A 533 17.69 -20.13 9.45
CA LEU A 533 17.68 -19.84 8.02
C LEU A 533 18.08 -21.08 7.21
N LYS A 534 17.21 -21.53 6.30
CA LYS A 534 17.47 -22.65 5.38
C LYS A 534 17.42 -22.19 3.93
N ILE A 535 18.51 -22.41 3.21
CA ILE A 535 18.65 -22.08 1.79
C ILE A 535 18.94 -23.37 1.02
N ASN A 536 18.07 -23.78 0.09
CA ASN A 536 18.23 -25.04 -0.65
C ASN A 536 17.59 -24.99 -2.05
N GLY A 537 18.15 -25.70 -3.04
CA GLY A 537 17.50 -25.88 -4.35
C GLY A 537 17.39 -24.63 -5.25
N ASN A 538 17.86 -23.46 -4.80
CA ASN A 538 17.87 -22.23 -5.57
C ASN A 538 18.86 -22.30 -6.75
N ARG A 539 18.48 -21.75 -7.90
CA ARG A 539 19.26 -21.82 -9.15
C ARG A 539 19.58 -20.42 -9.67
N SER A 540 20.79 -20.26 -10.21
CA SER A 540 21.25 -19.03 -10.87
C SER A 540 21.86 -19.38 -12.22
N ASN A 541 21.53 -18.63 -13.27
CA ASN A 541 22.11 -18.84 -14.60
C ASN A 541 23.55 -18.32 -14.76
N ILE A 542 24.06 -17.59 -13.76
CA ILE A 542 25.43 -17.07 -13.69
C ILE A 542 26.05 -17.32 -12.29
N PRO A 543 27.38 -17.25 -12.13
CA PRO A 543 28.00 -17.28 -10.81
C PRO A 543 27.42 -16.18 -9.90
N SER A 544 27.05 -16.55 -8.67
CA SER A 544 26.38 -15.64 -7.72
C SER A 544 26.76 -15.95 -6.26
N GLY A 545 26.47 -15.00 -5.36
CA GLY A 545 26.91 -15.02 -3.96
C GLY A 545 25.77 -15.09 -2.94
N LEU A 546 26.12 -15.47 -1.72
CA LEU A 546 25.28 -15.40 -0.53
C LEU A 546 26.07 -14.65 0.55
N ASN A 547 25.44 -13.66 1.19
CA ASN A 547 26.03 -12.87 2.27
C ASN A 547 25.25 -13.12 3.56
N ILE A 548 25.64 -14.13 4.34
CA ILE A 548 24.93 -14.49 5.58
C ILE A 548 25.80 -14.11 6.78
N LYS A 549 25.27 -13.24 7.63
CA LYS A 549 25.82 -12.90 8.94
C LYS A 549 24.83 -13.43 9.98
N ASN A 550 25.34 -14.09 11.01
CA ASN A 550 24.48 -14.47 12.14
C ASN A 550 24.30 -13.26 13.06
#